data_AF-A0A432US51-F1
#
_entry.id   AF-A0A432US51-F1
#
_cell.length_a   1.000
_cell.length_b   1.000
_cell.length_c   1.000
_cell.angle_alpha   90.00
_cell.angle_beta   90.00
_cell.angle_gamma   90.00
#
_symmetry.space_group_name_H-M   'P 1'
#
loop_
_entity.id
_entity.type
_entity.pdbx_description
1 polymer ?
#
loop_
_entity_poly.entity_id
_entity_poly.type
_entity_poly.pdbx_seq_one_letter_code
_entity_poly.pdbx_strand_id
1 'polypeptide(L)' 'MDKMNTMDSMLKIFFYLHLAGLALIGIGLYLLLYGGGGLEVNGMLLIAATLGLGGLMISPYPVVKAIQWMHKKDN' A
#
# COMPACT_ATOMS: atom_id res chain seq x y z
N MET A 1 26.42 -9.06 16.27
CA MET A 1 25.03 -9.33 16.74
C MET A 1 24.04 -8.21 16.38
N ASP A 2 24.43 -7.16 15.65
CA ASP A 2 23.56 -6.00 15.35
C ASP A 2 22.73 -6.15 14.04
N LYS A 3 23.33 -6.73 12.99
CA LYS A 3 22.72 -6.84 11.64
C LYS A 3 21.45 -7.70 11.55
N MET A 4 21.24 -8.63 12.48
CA MET A 4 20.10 -9.55 12.44
C MET A 4 18.79 -8.84 12.83
N ASN A 5 18.84 -7.85 13.72
CA ASN A 5 17.67 -7.09 14.18
C ASN A 5 17.16 -6.08 13.13
N THR A 6 18.04 -5.62 12.24
CA THR A 6 17.73 -4.66 11.17
C THR A 6 16.91 -5.29 10.04
N MET A 7 17.15 -6.58 9.72
CA MET A 7 16.44 -7.26 8.63
C MET A 7 14.97 -7.55 8.97
N ASP A 8 14.68 -7.91 10.24
CA ASP A 8 13.31 -8.05 10.74
C ASP A 8 12.56 -6.71 10.79
N SER A 9 13.27 -5.61 11.05
CA SER A 9 12.68 -4.27 11.10
C SER A 9 12.32 -3.73 9.70
N MET A 10 13.17 -3.93 8.69
CA MET A 10 12.85 -3.53 7.31
C MET A 10 11.61 -4.25 6.78
N LEU A 11 11.48 -5.54 7.06
CA LEU A 11 10.32 -6.34 6.64
C LEU A 11 9.00 -5.88 7.28
N LYS A 12 9.04 -5.52 8.57
CA LYS A 12 7.89 -4.94 9.26
C LYS A 12 7.49 -3.59 8.67
N ILE A 13 8.46 -2.75 8.30
CA ILE A 13 8.20 -1.45 7.67
C ILE A 13 7.47 -1.61 6.34
N PHE A 14 7.89 -2.54 5.48
CA PHE A 14 7.18 -2.77 4.22
C PHE A 14 5.75 -3.31 4.45
N PHE A 15 5.53 -4.12 5.49
CA PHE A 15 4.18 -4.57 5.86
C PHE A 15 3.30 -3.42 6.36
N TYR A 16 3.83 -2.54 7.22
CA TYR A 16 3.14 -1.34 7.66
C TYR A 16 2.86 -0.36 6.52
N LEU A 17 3.78 -0.23 5.55
CA LEU A 17 3.59 0.61 4.38
C LEU A 17 2.46 0.09 3.47
N HIS A 18 2.35 -1.23 3.32
CA HIS A 18 1.25 -1.88 2.62
C HIS A 18 -0.08 -1.72 3.34
N LEU A 19 -0.08 -1.89 4.67
CA LEU A 19 -1.26 -1.72 5.51
C LEU A 19 -1.74 -0.26 5.48
N ALA A 20 -0.81 0.70 5.46
CA ALA A 20 -1.09 2.12 5.28
C ALA A 20 -1.70 2.40 3.89
N GLY A 21 -1.14 1.82 2.81
CA GLY A 21 -1.72 1.91 1.47
C GLY A 21 -3.13 1.31 1.37
N LEU A 22 -3.38 0.20 2.05
CA LEU A 22 -4.69 -0.46 2.11
C LEU A 22 -5.71 0.38 2.89
N ALA A 23 -5.29 1.02 3.98
CA ALA A 23 -6.12 1.99 4.70
C ALA A 23 -6.46 3.20 3.81
N LEU A 24 -5.51 3.69 3.02
CA LEU A 24 -5.68 4.80 2.08
C LEU A 24 -6.66 4.45 0.96
N ILE A 25 -6.57 3.23 0.41
CA ILE A 25 -7.57 2.71 -0.54
C ILE A 25 -8.94 2.57 0.12
N GLY A 26 -9.02 2.06 1.35
CA GLY A 26 -10.28 1.95 2.09
C GLY A 26 -10.98 3.31 2.27
N ILE A 27 -10.21 4.35 2.62
CA ILE A 27 -10.71 5.72 2.72
C ILE A 27 -11.14 6.25 1.35
N GLY A 28 -10.34 6.03 0.30
CA GLY A 28 -10.68 6.43 -1.07
C GLY A 28 -11.98 5.77 -1.59
N LEU A 29 -12.17 4.48 -1.31
CA LEU A 29 -13.41 3.77 -1.65
C LEU A 29 -14.59 4.26 -0.82
N TYR A 30 -14.38 4.57 0.46
CA TYR A 30 -15.42 5.12 1.32
C TYR A 30 -15.90 6.49 0.79
N LEU A 31 -14.98 7.39 0.43
CA LEU A 31 -15.34 8.65 -0.22
C LEU A 31 -16.03 8.44 -1.57
N LEU A 32 -15.65 7.43 -2.34
CA LEU A 32 -16.28 7.11 -3.63
C LEU A 32 -17.74 6.62 -3.47
N LEU A 33 -17.98 5.71 -2.53
CA LEU A 33 -19.30 5.07 -2.34
C LEU A 33 -20.27 5.90 -1.49
N TYR A 34 -19.78 6.63 -0.49
CA TYR A 34 -20.60 7.35 0.49
C TYR A 34 -20.46 8.88 0.42
N GLY A 35 -19.43 9.42 -0.26
CA GLY A 35 -19.03 10.81 -0.13
C GLY A 35 -19.84 11.83 -0.93
N GLY A 36 -20.75 11.43 -1.83
CA GLY A 36 -21.56 12.35 -2.66
C GLY A 36 -20.76 13.22 -3.65
N GLY A 37 -19.44 13.38 -3.46
CA GLY A 37 -18.52 14.18 -4.28
C GLY A 37 -18.20 13.61 -5.66
N GLY A 38 -18.80 12.48 -6.05
CA GLY A 38 -18.74 11.94 -7.41
C GLY A 38 -19.54 12.75 -8.44
N LEU A 39 -20.36 13.71 -7.98
CA LEU A 39 -21.13 14.62 -8.85
C LEU A 39 -20.32 15.83 -9.33
N GLU A 40 -19.20 16.15 -8.67
CA GLU A 40 -18.32 17.25 -9.03
C GLU A 40 -17.01 16.72 -9.62
N VAL A 41 -16.57 17.30 -10.75
CA VAL A 41 -15.33 16.91 -11.44
C VAL A 41 -14.12 16.97 -10.51
N ASN A 42 -14.07 17.97 -9.63
CA ASN A 42 -12.99 18.14 -8.66
C ASN A 42 -12.99 17.05 -7.58
N GLY A 43 -14.17 16.69 -7.05
CA GLY A 43 -14.31 15.60 -6.09
C GLY A 43 -13.92 14.25 -6.68
N MET A 44 -14.29 14.00 -7.94
CA MET A 44 -13.92 12.77 -8.64
C MET A 44 -12.41 12.68 -8.94
N LEU A 45 -11.77 13.80 -9.30
CA LEU A 45 -10.30 13.89 -9.44
C LEU A 45 -9.57 13.62 -8.14
N LEU A 46 -10.06 14.19 -7.02
CA LEU A 46 -9.46 13.98 -5.70
C LEU A 46 -9.56 12.51 -5.28
N ILE A 47 -10.72 11.88 -5.49
CA ILE A 47 -10.92 10.46 -5.19
C ILE A 47 -10.01 9.58 -6.07
N ALA A 48 -9.91 9.87 -7.37
CA ALA A 48 -9.04 9.13 -8.28
C ALA A 48 -7.55 9.26 -7.91
N ALA A 49 -7.08 10.46 -7.55
CA ALA A 49 -5.70 10.66 -7.10
C ALA A 49 -5.42 9.93 -5.78
N THR A 50 -6.38 9.97 -4.85
CA THR A 50 -6.25 9.30 -3.54
C THR A 50 -6.23 7.77 -3.69
N LEU A 51 -7.11 7.21 -4.54
CA LEU A 51 -7.11 5.78 -4.87
C LEU A 51 -5.86 5.36 -5.65
N GLY A 52 -5.43 6.17 -6.63
CA GLY A 52 -4.24 5.94 -7.42
C GLY A 52 -2.96 5.91 -6.57
N LEU A 53 -2.81 6.89 -5.67
CA LEU A 53 -1.69 6.93 -4.72
C LEU A 53 -1.76 5.80 -3.69
N GLY A 54 -2.95 5.48 -3.19
CA GLY A 54 -3.17 4.32 -2.31
C GLY A 54 -2.75 3.00 -2.98
N GLY A 55 -3.08 2.84 -4.27
CA GLY A 55 -2.64 1.70 -5.08
C GLY A 55 -1.14 1.68 -5.34
N LEU A 56 -0.52 2.83 -5.56
CA LEU A 56 0.92 2.93 -5.76
C LEU A 56 1.67 2.49 -4.50
N MET A 57 1.19 2.88 -3.31
CA MET A 57 1.73 2.48 -2.01
C MET A 57 1.49 1.00 -1.67
N ILE A 58 0.47 0.36 -2.25
CA ILE A 58 0.18 -1.07 -2.03
C ILE A 58 1.12 -1.97 -2.84
N SER A 59 1.64 -1.49 -3.97
CA SER A 59 2.42 -2.27 -4.95
C SER A 59 3.79 -2.82 -4.50
N PRO A 60 4.61 -2.15 -3.66
CA PRO A 60 5.97 -2.61 -3.39
C PRO A 60 6.02 -3.83 -2.45
N TYR A 61 5.04 -4.00 -1.56
CA TYR A 61 5.08 -5.09 -0.56
C TYR A 61 4.87 -6.49 -1.12
N PRO A 62 3.85 -6.76 -1.96
CA PRO A 62 3.70 -8.07 -2.61
C PRO A 62 4.93 -8.44 -3.45
N VAL A 63 5.51 -7.45 -4.14
CA VAL A 63 6.68 -7.62 -5.00
C VAL A 63 7.92 -8.03 -4.19
N VAL A 64 8.22 -7.32 -3.10
CA VAL A 64 9.36 -7.66 -2.23
C VAL A 64 9.16 -9.04 -1.59
N LYS A 65 7.94 -9.37 -1.16
CA LYS A 65 7.62 -10.69 -0.57
C LYS A 65 7.79 -11.83 -1.57
N ALA A 66 7.37 -11.62 -2.83
CA ALA A 66 7.56 -12.60 -3.90
C ALA A 66 9.04 -12.83 -4.20
N ILE A 67 9.85 -11.77 -4.27
CA ILE A 67 11.31 -11.85 -4.47
C ILE A 67 11.97 -12.62 -3.32
N GLN A 68 11.60 -12.33 -2.07
CA GLN A 68 12.12 -13.08 -0.93
C GLN A 68 11.73 -14.55 -0.95
N TRP A 69 10.53 -14.87 -1.41
CA TRP A 69 10.08 -16.26 -1.53
C TRP A 69 10.88 -17.02 -2.59
N MET A 70 11.26 -16.36 -3.69
CA MET A 70 12.15 -16.92 -4.71
C MET A 70 13.56 -17.15 -4.17
N HIS A 71 14.17 -16.15 -3.51
CA HIS A 71 15.50 -16.30 -2.90
C HIS A 71 15.56 -17.36 -1.80
N LYS A 72 14.48 -17.57 -1.04
CA LYS A 72 14.42 -18.60 0.00
C LYS A 72 14.30 -20.01 -0.55
N LYS A 73 13.91 -20.16 -1.82
CA LYS A 73 13.71 -21.46 -2.48
C LYS A 73 14.95 -21.93 -3.25
N ASP A 74 15.89 -21.03 -3.48
CA ASP A 74 17.16 -21.26 -4.21
C ASP A 74 18.33 -21.61 -3.26
N ASN A 75 18.15 -21.46 -1.94
CA ASN A 75 19.02 -21.97 -0.86
C ASN A 75 18.36 -23.15 -0.15
#